data_AF-A0AAD6XSR7-F1
#
_entry.id   AF-A0AAD6XSR7-F1
#
_cell.length_a   1.000
_cell.length_b   1.000
_cell.length_c   1.000
_cell.angle_alpha   90.00
_cell.angle_beta   90.00
_cell.angle_gamma   90.00
#
_symmetry.space_group_name_H-M   'P 1'
#
loop_
_entity.id
_entity.type
_entity.pdbx_description
1 polymer ?
#
loop_
_entity_poly.entity_id
_entity_poly.type
_entity_poly.pdbx_seq_one_letter_code
_entity_poly.pdbx_strand_id
1 'polypeptide(L)'
;MATLPQTAEASTSALEGQIGHLSPEQETKLTELKAACEKEGLHSLGKGRPSLDETTLLRYLRARKFEVNDALKQLKDTAVWRETNKLDELYDTFDIDAFEEARKVYHQWTGRRDLSGRPVYVYEISHIKNHMASFEKSSTILKNESASSASDPIPGKLRMLCALYENMSELVLPLCNAIPNRPNPETPISTTSHIVDISNVGLMQFWNLKGHMQAASSLATAHHPETLERLFILGAPSFFPTVWGWIKRWFDPVTTSKIFILSAAEMQPTLTRYMRPADLPKKYGGELEWEYGMPPNVDGDIVHAVVGLASDKLVRGPLRWVEQPGGGGQVVARGTALGKARNEVIAVLGDAKDAA
;
A
#
# COMPACT_ATOMS: atom_id res chain seq x y z
N MET A 1 -27.22 -7.52 -9.00
CA MET A 1 -27.69 -6.22 -8.48
C MET A 1 -27.34 -6.16 -7.01
N ALA A 2 -26.18 -5.59 -6.67
CA ALA A 2 -25.88 -5.21 -5.31
C ALA A 2 -26.13 -3.70 -5.22
N THR A 3 -27.09 -3.31 -4.37
CA THR A 3 -27.44 -1.91 -4.14
C THR A 3 -26.26 -1.22 -3.45
N LEU A 4 -25.72 -0.17 -4.06
CA LEU A 4 -24.61 0.61 -3.50
C LEU A 4 -25.14 1.58 -2.42
N PRO A 5 -24.42 1.80 -1.29
CA PRO A 5 -24.89 2.67 -0.21
C PRO A 5 -24.87 4.16 -0.60
N GLN A 6 -25.79 4.93 -0.01
CA GLN A 6 -25.91 6.40 -0.17
C GLN A 6 -24.83 7.17 0.62
N THR A 7 -24.52 8.37 0.15
CA THR A 7 -23.19 9.03 0.20
C THR A 7 -22.86 9.88 1.45
N ALA A 8 -23.73 9.99 2.46
CA ALA A 8 -23.46 10.84 3.64
C ALA A 8 -23.14 10.04 4.93
N GLU A 9 -23.94 9.00 5.26
CA GLU A 9 -23.67 8.09 6.38
C GLU A 9 -22.41 7.23 6.18
N ALA A 10 -21.99 7.03 4.92
CA ALA A 10 -20.77 6.31 4.58
C ALA A 10 -19.48 7.03 5.04
N SER A 11 -19.54 8.34 5.32
CA SER A 11 -18.34 9.13 5.67
C SER A 11 -17.94 9.02 7.14
N THR A 12 -18.90 8.99 8.07
CA THR A 12 -18.65 8.78 9.51
C THR A 12 -18.35 7.31 9.83
N SER A 13 -19.00 6.37 9.15
CA SER A 13 -18.70 4.93 9.25
C SER A 13 -17.29 4.59 8.73
N ALA A 14 -16.78 5.30 7.71
CA ALA A 14 -15.47 4.99 7.13
C ALA A 14 -14.27 5.40 8.01
N LEU A 15 -14.47 6.26 9.00
CA LEU A 15 -13.43 6.71 9.93
C LEU A 15 -13.48 6.00 11.29
N GLU A 16 -14.52 5.22 11.55
CA GLU A 16 -14.70 4.50 12.81
C GLU A 16 -13.46 3.63 13.15
N GLY A 17 -13.01 3.72 14.40
CA GLY A 17 -11.85 2.96 14.86
C GLY A 17 -10.50 3.51 14.35
N GLN A 18 -10.46 4.74 13.82
CA GLN A 18 -9.25 5.48 13.48
C GLN A 18 -8.99 6.60 14.49
N ILE A 19 -7.77 7.15 14.45
CA ILE A 19 -7.37 8.28 15.31
C ILE A 19 -8.35 9.44 15.12
N GLY A 20 -8.80 10.05 16.22
CA GLY A 20 -9.80 11.11 16.22
C GLY A 20 -11.26 10.63 16.15
N HIS A 21 -11.49 9.33 15.91
CA HIS A 21 -12.81 8.72 15.70
C HIS A 21 -12.95 7.39 16.46
N LEU A 22 -12.34 7.30 17.63
CA LEU A 22 -12.43 6.15 18.53
C LEU A 22 -13.61 6.30 19.49
N SER A 23 -14.29 5.20 19.79
CA SER A 23 -15.19 5.15 20.96
C SER A 23 -14.37 5.09 22.27
N PRO A 24 -14.97 5.43 23.43
CA PRO A 24 -14.26 5.30 24.72
C PRO A 24 -13.74 3.88 25.00
N GLU A 25 -14.47 2.86 24.52
CA GLU A 25 -14.02 1.46 24.60
C GLU A 25 -12.79 1.22 23.71
N GLN A 26 -12.80 1.71 22.48
CA GLN A 26 -11.68 1.58 21.56
C GLN A 26 -10.42 2.34 22.04
N GLU A 27 -10.58 3.51 22.66
CA GLU A 27 -9.49 4.24 23.31
C GLU A 27 -8.88 3.44 24.47
N THR A 28 -9.73 2.79 25.27
CA THR A 28 -9.30 1.88 26.34
C THR A 28 -8.49 0.72 25.76
N LYS A 29 -8.98 0.09 24.68
CA LYS A 29 -8.28 -1.03 24.00
C LYS A 29 -6.95 -0.61 23.38
N LEU A 30 -6.86 0.60 22.83
CA LEU A 30 -5.60 1.17 22.35
C LEU A 30 -4.61 1.35 23.50
N THR A 31 -5.06 1.87 24.64
CA THR A 31 -4.22 2.05 25.83
C THR A 31 -3.74 0.71 26.39
N GLU A 32 -4.63 -0.28 26.49
CA GLU A 32 -4.29 -1.65 26.90
C GLU A 32 -3.24 -2.28 25.98
N LEU A 33 -3.39 -2.13 24.66
CA LEU A 33 -2.43 -2.67 23.70
C LEU A 33 -1.06 -1.99 23.80
N LYS A 34 -1.02 -0.66 23.97
CA LYS A 34 0.25 0.06 24.20
C LYS A 34 0.98 -0.47 25.42
N ALA A 35 0.28 -0.57 26.56
CA ALA A 35 0.85 -1.11 27.80
C ALA A 35 1.32 -2.56 27.63
N ALA A 36 0.59 -3.37 26.87
CA ALA A 36 0.99 -4.75 26.58
C ALA A 36 2.23 -4.82 25.68
N CYS A 37 2.35 -3.95 24.68
CA CYS A 37 3.55 -3.83 23.85
C CYS A 37 4.77 -3.43 24.68
N GLU A 38 4.63 -2.43 25.56
CA GLU A 38 5.70 -2.00 26.49
C GLU A 38 6.15 -3.13 27.41
N LYS A 39 5.19 -3.87 28.00
CA LYS A 39 5.48 -5.02 28.87
C LYS A 39 6.27 -6.12 28.16
N GLU A 40 5.99 -6.35 26.88
CA GLU A 40 6.67 -7.34 26.05
C GLU A 40 7.96 -6.81 25.40
N GLY A 41 8.33 -5.54 25.65
CA GLY A 41 9.50 -4.90 25.04
C GLY A 41 9.37 -4.64 23.53
N LEU A 42 8.14 -4.65 23.00
CA LEU A 42 7.85 -4.42 21.59
C LEU A 42 7.72 -2.91 21.33
N HIS A 43 8.86 -2.26 21.06
CA HIS A 43 8.91 -0.82 20.78
C HIS A 43 8.85 -0.48 19.27
N SER A 44 9.14 -1.45 18.41
CA SER A 44 9.06 -1.32 16.96
C SER A 44 8.82 -2.69 16.30
N LEU A 45 8.36 -2.67 15.05
CA LEU A 45 8.26 -3.83 14.17
C LEU A 45 9.55 -4.07 13.36
N GLY A 46 10.51 -3.14 13.40
CA GLY A 46 11.75 -3.20 12.63
C GLY A 46 12.88 -2.39 13.27
N LYS A 47 14.11 -2.57 12.78
CA LYS A 47 15.29 -1.89 13.35
C LYS A 47 15.32 -0.42 12.92
N GLY A 48 15.59 0.46 13.89
CA GLY A 48 15.95 1.87 13.66
C GLY A 48 14.79 2.85 13.53
N ARG A 49 13.52 2.45 13.71
CA ARG A 49 12.37 3.34 13.52
C ARG A 49 11.20 3.09 14.48
N PRO A 50 10.47 4.14 14.92
CA PRO A 50 9.19 3.98 15.62
C PRO A 50 8.13 3.57 14.60
N SER A 51 8.07 2.28 14.27
CA SER A 51 7.08 1.71 13.34
C SER A 51 5.82 1.23 14.07
N LEU A 52 5.67 1.58 15.34
CA LEU A 52 4.57 1.16 16.22
C LEU A 52 3.84 2.39 16.75
N ASP A 53 3.55 3.33 15.85
CA ASP A 53 2.70 4.47 16.13
C ASP A 53 1.24 4.04 16.38
N GLU A 54 0.42 4.97 16.88
CA GLU A 54 -0.99 4.70 17.17
C GLU A 54 -1.76 4.25 15.92
N THR A 55 -1.44 4.82 14.76
CA THR A 55 -2.05 4.44 13.49
C THR A 55 -1.80 2.97 13.19
N THR A 56 -0.57 2.49 13.40
CA THR A 56 -0.20 1.09 13.26
C THR A 56 -0.91 0.22 14.28
N LEU A 57 -0.88 0.58 15.57
CA LEU A 57 -1.58 -0.19 16.61
C LEU A 57 -3.08 -0.35 16.31
N LEU A 58 -3.73 0.72 15.85
CA LEU A 58 -5.14 0.69 15.48
C LEU A 58 -5.44 -0.17 14.26
N ARG A 59 -4.53 -0.26 13.27
CA ARG A 59 -4.68 -1.23 12.16
C ARG A 59 -4.75 -2.67 12.67
N TYR A 60 -3.89 -3.03 13.61
CA TYR A 60 -3.88 -4.37 14.20
C TYR A 60 -5.09 -4.62 15.11
N LEU A 61 -5.51 -3.63 15.90
CA LEU A 61 -6.74 -3.72 16.68
C LEU A 61 -7.94 -3.93 15.77
N ARG A 62 -8.15 -3.10 14.74
CA ARG A 62 -9.28 -3.26 13.81
C ARG A 62 -9.26 -4.63 13.14
N ALA A 63 -8.11 -5.09 12.68
CA ALA A 63 -7.96 -6.42 12.07
C ALA A 63 -8.27 -7.59 13.01
N ARG A 64 -8.26 -7.35 14.33
CA ARG A 64 -8.60 -8.31 15.37
C ARG A 64 -9.83 -7.88 16.17
N LYS A 65 -10.68 -7.01 15.61
CA LYS A 65 -11.95 -6.57 16.21
C LYS A 65 -11.76 -6.01 17.64
N PHE A 66 -10.66 -5.30 17.84
CA PHE A 66 -10.22 -4.74 19.11
C PHE A 66 -9.90 -5.77 20.21
N GLU A 67 -9.67 -7.04 19.87
CA GLU A 67 -9.14 -8.04 20.79
C GLU A 67 -7.63 -7.81 21.01
N VAL A 68 -7.29 -7.26 22.18
CA VAL A 68 -5.92 -6.80 22.51
C VAL A 68 -4.89 -7.92 22.42
N ASN A 69 -5.20 -9.10 22.96
CA ASN A 69 -4.26 -10.23 22.97
C ASN A 69 -3.97 -10.75 21.54
N ASP A 70 -5.00 -10.80 20.69
CA ASP A 70 -4.86 -11.25 19.31
C ASP A 70 -4.10 -10.22 18.46
N ALA A 71 -4.36 -8.92 18.68
CA ALA A 71 -3.63 -7.83 18.04
C ALA A 71 -2.14 -7.86 18.45
N LEU A 72 -1.85 -8.00 19.75
CA LEU A 72 -0.50 -8.13 20.28
C LEU A 72 0.22 -9.33 19.68
N LYS A 73 -0.45 -10.49 19.61
CA LYS A 73 0.11 -11.69 18.98
C LYS A 73 0.49 -11.42 17.52
N GLN A 74 -0.41 -10.83 16.73
CA GLN A 74 -0.14 -10.54 15.33
C GLN A 74 0.98 -9.50 15.13
N LEU A 75 1.08 -8.51 16.02
CA LEU A 75 2.19 -7.55 16.05
C LEU A 75 3.53 -8.26 16.31
N LYS A 76 3.59 -9.13 17.33
CA LYS A 76 4.79 -9.92 17.64
C LYS A 76 5.18 -10.84 16.49
N ASP A 77 4.21 -11.55 15.92
CA ASP A 77 4.44 -12.41 14.75
C ASP A 77 4.98 -11.59 13.56
N THR A 78 4.50 -10.36 13.36
CA THR A 78 5.01 -9.47 12.33
C THR A 78 6.43 -9.00 12.61
N ALA A 79 6.73 -8.60 13.85
CA ALA A 79 8.08 -8.17 14.23
C ALA A 79 9.11 -9.29 14.02
N VAL A 80 8.79 -10.51 14.45
CA VAL A 80 9.64 -11.70 14.22
C VAL A 80 9.80 -11.97 12.74
N TRP A 81 8.73 -11.89 11.95
CA TRP A 81 8.78 -12.11 10.51
C TRP A 81 9.66 -11.07 9.80
N ARG A 82 9.54 -9.79 10.17
CA ARG A 82 10.37 -8.71 9.62
C ARG A 82 11.84 -8.91 9.94
N GLU A 83 12.16 -9.26 11.18
CA GLU A 83 13.54 -9.53 11.60
C GLU A 83 14.12 -10.76 10.90
N THR A 84 13.38 -11.87 10.88
CA THR A 84 13.80 -13.13 10.22
C THR A 84 14.12 -12.92 8.75
N ASN A 85 13.35 -12.06 8.07
CA ASN A 85 13.51 -11.79 6.65
C ASN A 85 14.36 -10.57 6.32
N LYS A 86 14.88 -9.90 7.36
CA LYS A 86 15.70 -8.68 7.28
C LYS A 86 15.06 -7.62 6.40
N LEU A 87 13.76 -7.34 6.60
CA LEU A 87 13.02 -6.47 5.67
C LEU A 87 13.56 -5.04 5.60
N ASP A 88 14.00 -4.47 6.72
CA ASP A 88 14.57 -3.11 6.73
C ASP A 88 15.85 -3.05 5.88
N GLU A 89 16.74 -4.04 6.03
CA GLU A 89 17.97 -4.17 5.22
C GLU A 89 17.62 -4.44 3.75
N LEU A 90 16.68 -5.36 3.49
CA LEU A 90 16.20 -5.67 2.13
C LEU A 90 15.77 -4.40 1.40
N TYR A 91 14.99 -3.52 2.04
CA TYR A 91 14.52 -2.30 1.40
C TYR A 91 15.66 -1.29 1.19
N ASP A 92 16.53 -1.14 2.18
CA ASP A 92 17.66 -0.21 2.12
C ASP A 92 18.70 -0.59 1.06
N THR A 93 18.84 -1.90 0.78
CA THR A 93 19.79 -2.41 -0.22
C THR A 93 19.14 -2.89 -1.50
N PHE A 94 17.82 -2.74 -1.67
CA PHE A 94 17.09 -3.27 -2.81
C PHE A 94 17.63 -2.69 -4.13
N ASP A 95 17.91 -3.55 -5.11
CA ASP A 95 18.38 -3.12 -6.41
C ASP A 95 17.33 -2.26 -7.14
N ILE A 96 17.74 -1.10 -7.63
CA ILE A 96 16.82 -0.13 -8.26
C ILE A 96 16.15 -0.72 -9.50
N ASP A 97 16.88 -1.46 -10.33
CA ASP A 97 16.29 -2.03 -11.55
C ASP A 97 15.29 -3.14 -11.19
N ALA A 98 15.61 -4.01 -10.22
CA ALA A 98 14.68 -5.00 -9.69
C ALA A 98 13.41 -4.36 -9.11
N PHE A 99 13.52 -3.21 -8.44
CA PHE A 99 12.37 -2.47 -7.90
C PHE A 99 11.47 -1.96 -9.03
N GLU A 100 12.07 -1.40 -10.08
CA GLU A 100 11.37 -0.90 -11.26
C GLU A 100 10.79 -2.03 -12.13
N GLU A 101 11.29 -3.26 -12.04
CA GLU A 101 10.63 -4.43 -12.61
C GLU A 101 9.48 -4.93 -11.73
N ALA A 102 9.61 -4.86 -10.40
CA ALA A 102 8.54 -5.22 -9.46
C ALA A 102 7.28 -4.37 -9.69
N ARG A 103 7.43 -3.04 -9.79
CA ARG A 103 6.28 -2.15 -10.03
C ARG A 103 5.51 -2.54 -11.29
N LYS A 104 6.18 -3.03 -12.35
CA LYS A 104 5.54 -3.36 -13.65
C LYS A 104 4.64 -4.59 -13.58
N VAL A 105 4.76 -5.41 -12.54
CA VAL A 105 3.97 -6.64 -12.38
C VAL A 105 3.02 -6.63 -11.18
N TYR A 106 3.00 -5.54 -10.40
CA TYR A 106 2.19 -5.38 -9.20
C TYR A 106 1.42 -4.04 -9.23
N HIS A 107 0.67 -3.77 -8.17
CA HIS A 107 -0.03 -2.50 -8.00
C HIS A 107 0.95 -1.32 -8.04
N GLN A 108 0.64 -0.31 -8.86
CA GLN A 108 1.43 0.91 -9.02
C GLN A 108 0.65 2.11 -8.54
N TRP A 109 1.29 2.93 -7.71
CA TRP A 109 0.75 4.24 -7.38
C TRP A 109 0.75 5.13 -8.62
N THR A 110 -0.39 5.74 -8.94
CA THR A 110 -0.52 6.65 -10.08
C THR A 110 0.12 8.01 -9.82
N GLY A 111 0.49 8.31 -8.57
CA GLY A 111 0.86 9.65 -8.12
C GLY A 111 -0.33 10.44 -7.57
N ARG A 112 -1.55 9.91 -7.73
CA ARG A 112 -2.81 10.58 -7.37
C ARG A 112 -3.47 9.97 -6.15
N ARG A 113 -4.56 10.61 -5.72
CA ARG A 113 -5.33 10.27 -4.53
C ARG A 113 -6.82 10.28 -4.82
N ASP A 114 -7.57 9.56 -4.00
CA ASP A 114 -9.03 9.61 -3.99
C ASP A 114 -9.53 10.86 -3.24
N LEU A 115 -10.84 11.10 -3.26
CA LEU A 115 -11.50 12.24 -2.62
C LEU A 115 -11.34 12.26 -1.09
N SER A 116 -10.88 11.18 -0.47
CA SER A 116 -10.55 11.09 0.95
C SER A 116 -9.05 11.26 1.21
N GLY A 117 -8.25 11.53 0.18
CA GLY A 117 -6.80 11.70 0.28
C GLY A 117 -6.00 10.39 0.27
N ARG A 118 -6.63 9.23 0.02
CA ARG A 118 -5.94 7.94 -0.02
C ARG A 118 -5.25 7.74 -1.37
N PRO A 119 -4.02 7.23 -1.44
CA PRO A 119 -3.32 7.06 -2.70
C PRO A 119 -4.05 6.05 -3.62
N VAL A 120 -4.11 6.37 -4.91
CA VAL A 120 -4.73 5.55 -5.95
C VAL A 120 -3.70 4.65 -6.59
N TYR A 121 -3.93 3.33 -6.50
CA TYR A 121 -3.10 2.32 -7.13
C TYR A 121 -3.84 1.66 -8.30
N VAL A 122 -3.11 1.32 -9.36
CA VAL A 122 -3.62 0.56 -10.51
C VAL A 122 -2.83 -0.74 -10.65
N TYR A 123 -3.51 -1.83 -10.96
CA TYR A 123 -2.89 -3.12 -11.29
C TYR A 123 -3.51 -3.73 -12.55
N GLU A 124 -2.73 -3.81 -13.62
CA GLU A 124 -3.16 -4.42 -14.88
C GLU A 124 -2.57 -5.83 -15.04
N ILE A 125 -3.40 -6.86 -14.84
CA ILE A 125 -2.91 -8.26 -14.83
C ILE A 125 -2.47 -8.71 -16.22
N SER A 126 -3.05 -8.16 -17.28
CA SER A 126 -2.69 -8.47 -18.67
C SER A 126 -1.24 -8.06 -19.00
N HIS A 127 -0.73 -6.99 -18.38
CA HIS A 127 0.62 -6.46 -18.62
C HIS A 127 1.74 -7.34 -18.04
N ILE A 128 1.44 -8.20 -17.06
CA ILE A 128 2.45 -9.03 -16.39
C ILE A 128 3.23 -9.89 -17.41
N LYS A 129 2.57 -10.39 -18.45
CA LYS A 129 3.22 -11.24 -19.48
C LYS A 129 4.41 -10.54 -20.14
N ASN A 130 4.33 -9.23 -20.34
CA ASN A 130 5.37 -8.44 -21.01
C ASN A 130 6.62 -8.25 -20.14
N HIS A 131 6.49 -8.43 -18.83
CA HIS A 131 7.54 -8.21 -17.85
C HIS A 131 7.92 -9.47 -17.07
N MET A 132 7.33 -10.62 -17.39
CA MET A 132 7.52 -11.83 -16.60
C MET A 132 8.96 -12.33 -16.63
N ALA A 133 9.66 -12.22 -17.77
CA ALA A 133 11.05 -12.69 -17.88
C ALA A 133 12.02 -11.88 -17.01
N SER A 134 11.92 -10.54 -17.02
CA SER A 134 12.74 -9.66 -16.18
C SER A 134 12.38 -9.79 -14.71
N PHE A 135 11.09 -9.94 -14.41
CA PHE A 135 10.58 -10.23 -13.07
C PHE A 135 11.12 -11.55 -12.52
N GLU A 136 11.08 -12.64 -13.30
CA GLU A 136 11.57 -13.95 -12.86
C GLU A 136 13.07 -13.95 -12.62
N LYS A 137 13.83 -13.28 -13.49
CA LYS A 137 15.28 -13.07 -13.30
C LYS A 137 15.55 -12.37 -11.96
N SER A 138 14.90 -11.23 -11.72
CA SER A 138 15.07 -10.42 -10.49
C SER A 138 14.67 -11.21 -9.24
N SER A 139 13.54 -11.93 -9.31
CA SER A 139 13.05 -12.76 -8.22
C SER A 139 14.00 -13.92 -7.88
N THR A 140 14.70 -14.47 -8.88
CA THR A 140 15.67 -15.56 -8.68
C THR A 140 16.91 -15.06 -7.96
N ILE A 141 17.41 -13.87 -8.32
CA ILE A 141 18.54 -13.22 -7.63
C ILE A 141 18.18 -13.01 -6.15
N LEU A 142 17.03 -12.38 -5.87
CA LEU A 142 16.56 -12.11 -4.51
C LEU A 142 16.35 -13.39 -3.69
N LYS A 143 15.90 -14.48 -4.33
CA LYS A 143 15.76 -15.80 -3.69
C LYS A 143 17.11 -16.37 -3.28
N ASN A 144 18.12 -16.27 -4.14
CA ASN A 144 19.45 -16.80 -3.87
C ASN A 144 20.14 -16.02 -2.74
N GLU A 145 19.96 -14.70 -2.70
CA GLU A 145 20.42 -13.85 -1.60
C GLU A 145 19.77 -14.23 -0.27
N SER A 146 18.44 -14.42 -0.23
CA SER A 146 17.74 -14.75 1.02
C SER A 146 18.04 -16.15 1.55
N ALA A 147 18.15 -17.15 0.66
CA ALA A 147 18.46 -18.54 1.02
C ALA A 147 19.79 -18.71 1.76
N SER A 148 20.70 -17.73 1.64
CA SER A 148 21.98 -17.73 2.34
C SER A 148 21.93 -17.23 3.79
N SER A 149 20.80 -16.66 4.25
CA SER A 149 20.77 -15.81 5.44
C SER A 149 19.58 -16.01 6.41
N ALA A 150 18.53 -16.75 6.02
CA ALA A 150 17.31 -16.93 6.82
C ALA A 150 16.89 -18.41 6.91
N SER A 151 16.33 -18.81 8.05
CA SER A 151 15.86 -20.19 8.31
C SER A 151 14.57 -20.56 7.56
N ASP A 152 13.73 -19.58 7.22
CA ASP A 152 12.54 -19.71 6.39
C ASP A 152 12.39 -18.48 5.48
N PRO A 153 13.13 -18.42 4.35
CA PRO A 153 13.19 -17.22 3.53
C PRO A 153 11.90 -17.02 2.74
N ILE A 154 11.35 -15.79 2.76
CA ILE A 154 10.28 -15.38 1.84
C ILE A 154 10.70 -15.69 0.40
N PRO A 155 9.82 -16.33 -0.42
CA PRO A 155 10.06 -16.53 -1.84
C PRO A 155 10.45 -15.24 -2.56
N GLY A 156 11.40 -15.29 -3.49
CA GLY A 156 11.92 -14.09 -4.16
C GLY A 156 10.85 -13.18 -4.78
N LYS A 157 9.80 -13.76 -5.39
CA LYS A 157 8.64 -12.98 -5.92
C LYS A 157 7.93 -12.19 -4.81
N LEU A 158 7.76 -12.78 -3.63
CA LEU A 158 7.16 -12.10 -2.48
C LEU A 158 8.11 -11.09 -1.83
N ARG A 159 9.44 -11.23 -1.94
CA ARG A 159 10.40 -10.19 -1.52
C ARG A 159 10.25 -8.92 -2.36
N MET A 160 10.00 -9.06 -3.66
CA MET A 160 9.68 -7.93 -4.54
C MET A 160 8.40 -7.22 -4.10
N LEU A 161 7.36 -8.00 -3.76
CA LEU A 161 6.12 -7.47 -3.20
C LEU A 161 6.34 -6.75 -1.86
N CYS A 162 7.16 -7.32 -0.96
CA CYS A 162 7.51 -6.66 0.31
C CYS A 162 8.15 -5.29 0.07
N ALA A 163 9.08 -5.16 -0.88
CA ALA A 163 9.68 -3.86 -1.18
C ALA A 163 8.65 -2.82 -1.65
N LEU A 164 7.63 -3.22 -2.41
CA LEU A 164 6.55 -2.32 -2.80
C LEU A 164 5.64 -1.95 -1.62
N TYR A 165 5.38 -2.88 -0.68
CA TYR A 165 4.68 -2.57 0.56
C TYR A 165 5.46 -1.60 1.45
N GLU A 166 6.77 -1.78 1.58
CA GLU A 166 7.62 -0.82 2.29
C GLU A 166 7.59 0.55 1.60
N ASN A 167 7.62 0.62 0.27
CA ASN A 167 7.47 1.91 -0.42
C ASN A 167 6.11 2.57 -0.16
N MET A 168 5.03 1.78 -0.16
CA MET A 168 3.69 2.29 0.17
C MET A 168 3.65 2.86 1.59
N SER A 169 4.15 2.12 2.59
CA SER A 169 4.08 2.53 3.99
C SER A 169 5.10 3.59 4.37
N GLU A 170 6.29 3.55 3.79
CA GLU A 170 7.40 4.42 4.16
C GLU A 170 7.48 5.68 3.31
N LEU A 171 6.83 5.74 2.15
CA LEU A 171 6.81 6.94 1.31
C LEU A 171 5.39 7.42 1.04
N VAL A 172 4.59 6.59 0.36
CA VAL A 172 3.37 7.07 -0.28
C VAL A 172 2.33 7.53 0.75
N LEU A 173 2.11 6.75 1.81
CA LEU A 173 1.21 7.14 2.90
C LEU A 173 1.70 8.41 3.62
N PRO A 174 2.99 8.52 4.06
CA PRO A 174 3.53 9.77 4.60
C PRO A 174 3.38 10.99 3.67
N LEU A 175 3.64 10.84 2.37
CA LEU A 175 3.46 11.93 1.40
C LEU A 175 2.01 12.42 1.35
N CYS A 176 1.04 11.51 1.44
CA CYS A 176 -0.38 11.89 1.48
C CYS A 176 -0.76 12.57 2.80
N ASN A 177 -0.12 12.16 3.91
CA ASN A 177 -0.30 12.77 5.24
C ASN A 177 0.35 14.15 5.36
N ALA A 178 1.41 14.42 4.60
CA ALA A 178 2.13 15.70 4.58
C ALA A 178 1.31 16.87 4.03
N ILE A 179 0.19 16.61 3.35
CA ILE A 179 -0.65 17.67 2.77
C ILE A 179 -1.47 18.35 3.87
N PRO A 180 -1.31 19.66 4.09
CA PRO A 180 -1.99 20.37 5.19
C PRO A 180 -3.52 20.39 5.05
N ASN A 181 -4.02 20.65 3.84
CA ASN A 181 -5.45 20.88 3.57
C ASN A 181 -6.18 19.61 3.08
N ARG A 182 -5.67 18.43 3.42
CA ARG A 182 -6.33 17.17 3.05
C ARG A 182 -7.64 16.98 3.83
N PRO A 183 -8.60 16.19 3.32
CA PRO A 183 -9.77 15.79 4.08
C PRO A 183 -9.38 15.08 5.38
N ASN A 184 -10.07 15.43 6.48
CA ASN A 184 -9.86 14.86 7.82
C ASN A 184 -8.38 14.88 8.27
N PRO A 185 -7.75 16.06 8.33
CA PRO A 185 -6.30 16.19 8.62
C PRO A 185 -5.91 15.65 10.00
N GLU A 186 -6.87 15.53 10.93
CA GLU A 186 -6.69 14.92 12.25
C GLU A 186 -6.53 13.39 12.20
N THR A 187 -7.00 12.75 11.12
CA THR A 187 -6.97 11.29 10.95
C THR A 187 -5.89 10.91 9.92
N PRO A 188 -4.79 10.23 10.28
CA PRO A 188 -3.77 9.84 9.32
C PRO A 188 -4.30 8.87 8.25
N ILE A 189 -3.96 9.15 6.99
CA ILE A 189 -4.13 8.25 5.86
C ILE A 189 -3.24 7.03 6.08
N SER A 190 -3.87 5.88 6.24
CA SER A 190 -3.21 4.59 6.50
C SER A 190 -3.66 3.47 5.56
N THR A 191 -4.50 3.80 4.57
CA THR A 191 -5.06 2.84 3.62
C THR A 191 -5.02 3.37 2.20
N THR A 192 -5.21 2.47 1.22
CA THR A 192 -5.09 2.73 -0.21
C THR A 192 -6.37 2.37 -0.97
N SER A 193 -6.56 3.01 -2.13
CA SER A 193 -7.67 2.74 -3.06
C SER A 193 -7.12 2.12 -4.35
N HIS A 194 -7.57 0.92 -4.71
CA HIS A 194 -7.00 0.12 -5.79
C HIS A 194 -7.97 -0.06 -6.96
N ILE A 195 -7.48 0.09 -8.18
CA ILE A 195 -8.15 -0.31 -9.43
C ILE A 195 -7.41 -1.53 -9.98
N VAL A 196 -8.09 -2.66 -10.12
CA VAL A 196 -7.53 -3.91 -10.64
C VAL A 196 -8.21 -4.23 -11.96
N ASP A 197 -7.47 -4.08 -13.05
CA ASP A 197 -7.95 -4.37 -14.39
C ASP A 197 -7.56 -5.78 -14.79
N ILE A 198 -8.58 -6.62 -14.95
CA ILE A 198 -8.46 -8.02 -15.40
C ILE A 198 -8.98 -8.22 -16.82
N SER A 199 -9.18 -7.14 -17.57
CA SER A 199 -9.46 -7.19 -19.01
C SER A 199 -8.35 -7.94 -19.73
N ASN A 200 -8.71 -8.70 -20.76
CA ASN A 200 -7.77 -9.47 -21.59
C ASN A 200 -6.95 -10.54 -20.83
N VAL A 201 -7.36 -10.90 -19.61
CA VAL A 201 -6.77 -12.01 -18.87
C VAL A 201 -7.49 -13.30 -19.22
N GLY A 202 -6.74 -14.28 -19.74
CA GLY A 202 -7.26 -15.62 -20.00
C GLY A 202 -7.32 -16.48 -18.73
N LEU A 203 -8.24 -17.45 -18.68
CA LEU A 203 -8.40 -18.36 -17.54
C LEU A 203 -7.10 -19.09 -17.16
N MET A 204 -6.34 -19.55 -18.15
CA MET A 204 -5.05 -20.22 -17.91
C MET A 204 -4.00 -19.28 -17.29
N GLN A 205 -3.94 -18.02 -17.72
CA GLN A 205 -3.05 -17.03 -17.12
C GLN A 205 -3.44 -16.79 -15.66
N PHE A 206 -4.73 -16.62 -15.38
CA PHE A 206 -5.22 -16.46 -14.01
C PHE A 206 -4.85 -17.68 -13.14
N TRP A 207 -5.05 -18.90 -13.66
CA TRP A 207 -4.71 -20.12 -12.95
C TRP A 207 -3.22 -20.24 -12.62
N ASN A 208 -2.35 -19.86 -13.56
CA ASN A 208 -0.90 -19.84 -13.33
C ASN A 208 -0.49 -18.82 -12.25
N LEU A 209 -1.27 -17.75 -12.07
CA LEU A 209 -1.01 -16.72 -11.06
C LEU A 209 -1.65 -17.01 -9.70
N LYS A 210 -2.66 -17.89 -9.64
CA LYS A 210 -3.46 -18.14 -8.43
C LYS A 210 -2.62 -18.39 -7.18
N GLY A 211 -1.64 -19.29 -7.24
CA GLY A 211 -0.82 -19.64 -6.09
C GLY A 211 -0.04 -18.44 -5.55
N HIS A 212 0.48 -17.62 -6.46
CA HIS A 212 1.17 -16.40 -6.09
C HIS A 212 0.23 -15.34 -5.51
N MET A 213 -0.94 -15.13 -6.11
CA MET A 213 -1.95 -14.19 -5.60
C MET A 213 -2.45 -14.58 -4.21
N GLN A 214 -2.65 -15.87 -3.97
CA GLN A 214 -3.05 -16.37 -2.65
C GLN A 214 -1.95 -16.12 -1.61
N ALA A 215 -0.68 -16.40 -1.94
CA ALA A 215 0.43 -16.16 -1.02
C ALA A 215 0.63 -14.65 -0.73
N ALA A 216 0.47 -13.79 -1.74
CA ALA A 216 0.50 -12.34 -1.60
C ALA A 216 -0.63 -11.83 -0.67
N SER A 217 -1.85 -12.36 -0.84
CA SER A 217 -2.99 -12.06 0.02
C SER A 217 -2.72 -12.49 1.47
N SER A 218 -2.22 -13.70 1.69
CA SER A 218 -1.86 -14.18 3.04
C SER A 218 -0.78 -13.32 3.70
N LEU A 219 0.25 -12.92 2.95
CA LEU A 219 1.31 -12.03 3.43
C LEU A 219 0.74 -10.66 3.85
N ALA A 220 -0.10 -10.07 3.00
CA ALA A 220 -0.73 -8.78 3.29
C ALA A 220 -1.63 -8.84 4.53
N THR A 221 -2.49 -9.85 4.66
CA THR A 221 -3.37 -10.01 5.83
C THR A 221 -2.58 -10.28 7.12
N ALA A 222 -1.46 -11.01 7.02
CA ALA A 222 -0.63 -11.31 8.18
C ALA A 222 0.16 -10.09 8.68
N HIS A 223 0.79 -9.33 7.77
CA HIS A 223 1.84 -8.36 8.11
C HIS A 223 1.52 -6.91 7.73
N HIS A 224 0.52 -6.67 6.89
CA HIS A 224 0.07 -5.34 6.50
C HIS A 224 -1.46 -5.20 6.67
N PRO A 225 -2.02 -5.56 7.85
CA PRO A 225 -3.45 -5.53 8.06
C PRO A 225 -4.02 -4.11 7.93
N GLU A 226 -5.29 -4.03 7.51
CA GLU A 226 -6.04 -2.78 7.41
C GLU A 226 -5.31 -1.70 6.61
N THR A 227 -4.71 -2.07 5.47
CA THR A 227 -4.08 -1.14 4.50
C THR A 227 -4.91 -0.96 3.23
N LEU A 228 -5.93 -1.78 2.99
CA LEU A 228 -6.84 -1.65 1.86
C LEU A 228 -8.15 -0.98 2.29
N GLU A 229 -8.52 0.10 1.61
CA GLU A 229 -9.83 0.76 1.78
C GLU A 229 -10.85 0.24 0.78
N ARG A 230 -10.49 0.27 -0.51
CA ARG A 230 -11.38 -0.06 -1.63
C ARG A 230 -10.59 -0.74 -2.73
N LEU A 231 -11.22 -1.72 -3.37
CA LEU A 231 -10.66 -2.41 -4.53
C LEU A 231 -11.73 -2.54 -5.60
N PHE A 232 -11.52 -1.89 -6.74
CA PHE A 232 -12.40 -1.92 -7.90
C PHE A 232 -11.84 -2.91 -8.93
N ILE A 233 -12.55 -4.01 -9.18
CA ILE A 233 -12.21 -5.00 -10.21
C ILE A 233 -12.95 -4.63 -11.50
N LEU A 234 -12.19 -4.39 -12.56
CA LEU A 234 -12.68 -3.98 -13.87
C LEU A 234 -12.43 -5.07 -14.92
N GLY A 235 -13.27 -5.11 -15.95
CA GLY A 235 -13.02 -5.99 -17.09
C GLY A 235 -13.19 -7.48 -16.78
N ALA A 236 -13.98 -7.80 -15.76
CA ALA A 236 -14.21 -9.18 -15.32
C ALA A 236 -14.74 -10.06 -16.48
N PRO A 237 -13.98 -11.08 -16.93
CA PRO A 237 -14.42 -11.96 -18.01
C PRO A 237 -15.55 -12.89 -17.55
N SER A 238 -16.20 -13.57 -18.50
CA SER A 238 -17.35 -14.46 -18.22
C SER A 238 -17.05 -15.59 -17.23
N PHE A 239 -15.79 -16.02 -17.10
CA PHE A 239 -15.35 -17.02 -16.11
C PHE A 239 -15.08 -16.45 -14.71
N PHE A 240 -15.06 -15.13 -14.55
CA PHE A 240 -14.67 -14.48 -13.29
C PHE A 240 -15.56 -14.83 -12.09
N PRO A 241 -16.89 -15.03 -12.22
CA PRO A 241 -17.71 -15.46 -11.08
C PRO A 241 -17.22 -16.75 -10.42
N THR A 242 -16.69 -17.70 -11.20
CA THR A 242 -16.08 -18.93 -10.69
C THR A 242 -14.81 -18.63 -9.90
N VAL A 243 -13.94 -17.78 -10.45
CA VAL A 243 -12.71 -17.33 -9.79
C VAL A 243 -13.01 -16.60 -8.48
N TRP A 244 -13.99 -15.70 -8.50
CA TRP A 244 -14.43 -14.94 -7.35
C TRP A 244 -14.94 -15.82 -6.20
N GLY A 245 -15.59 -16.95 -6.53
CA GLY A 245 -15.99 -17.95 -5.55
C GLY A 245 -14.83 -18.49 -4.71
N TRP A 246 -13.63 -18.60 -5.29
CA TRP A 246 -12.42 -19.00 -4.56
C TRP A 246 -11.75 -17.83 -3.86
N ILE A 247 -11.59 -16.68 -4.54
CA ILE A 247 -10.92 -15.50 -3.98
C ILE A 247 -11.59 -15.02 -2.69
N LYS A 248 -12.92 -15.04 -2.62
CA LYS A 248 -13.65 -14.66 -1.40
C LYS A 248 -13.28 -15.48 -0.16
N ARG A 249 -12.72 -16.69 -0.32
CA ARG A 249 -12.28 -17.53 0.80
C ARG A 249 -10.90 -17.15 1.33
N TRP A 250 -10.17 -16.31 0.60
CA TRP A 250 -8.84 -15.83 1.00
C TRP A 250 -8.93 -14.63 1.93
N PHE A 251 -10.07 -13.95 1.94
CA PHE A 251 -10.30 -12.70 2.66
C PHE A 251 -11.37 -12.88 3.73
N ASP A 252 -11.25 -12.11 4.80
CA ASP A 252 -12.32 -11.99 5.78
C ASP A 252 -13.51 -11.18 5.21
N PRO A 253 -14.69 -11.19 5.86
CA PRO A 253 -15.87 -10.47 5.37
C PRO A 253 -15.68 -8.95 5.25
N VAL A 254 -14.88 -8.31 6.10
CA VAL A 254 -14.61 -6.86 6.05
C VAL A 254 -13.77 -6.53 4.82
N THR A 255 -12.74 -7.32 4.54
CA THR A 255 -11.96 -7.13 3.30
C THR A 255 -12.82 -7.40 2.05
N THR A 256 -13.71 -8.39 2.10
CA THR A 256 -14.61 -8.72 0.96
C THR A 256 -15.63 -7.60 0.68
N SER A 257 -16.13 -6.91 1.70
CA SER A 257 -17.10 -5.81 1.52
C SER A 257 -16.49 -4.56 0.88
N LYS A 258 -15.16 -4.44 0.91
CA LYS A 258 -14.38 -3.37 0.25
C LYS A 258 -14.15 -3.62 -1.25
N ILE A 259 -14.52 -4.80 -1.77
CA ILE A 259 -14.26 -5.21 -3.16
C ILE A 259 -15.51 -4.99 -4.02
N PHE A 260 -15.35 -4.20 -5.09
CA PHE A 260 -16.39 -3.86 -6.05
C PHE A 260 -16.04 -4.46 -7.40
N ILE A 261 -16.88 -5.33 -7.95
CA ILE A 261 -16.71 -5.87 -9.31
C ILE A 261 -17.63 -5.06 -10.21
N LEU A 262 -17.05 -4.27 -11.11
CA LEU A 262 -17.80 -3.31 -11.93
C LEU A 262 -17.91 -3.80 -13.37
N SER A 263 -19.11 -3.68 -13.95
CA SER A 263 -19.30 -3.77 -15.39
C SER A 263 -18.75 -2.51 -16.09
N ALA A 264 -18.57 -2.57 -17.41
CA ALA A 264 -18.12 -1.41 -18.20
C ALA A 264 -19.05 -0.19 -18.04
N ALA A 265 -20.37 -0.43 -17.92
CA ALA A 265 -21.36 0.64 -17.72
C ALA A 265 -21.32 1.25 -16.30
N GLU A 266 -20.92 0.47 -15.29
CA GLU A 266 -20.84 0.92 -13.90
C GLU A 266 -19.48 1.55 -13.55
N MET A 267 -18.44 1.26 -14.34
CA MET A 267 -17.05 1.67 -14.09
C MET A 267 -16.92 3.16 -13.83
N GLN A 268 -17.14 4.00 -14.85
CA GLN A 268 -16.93 5.45 -14.73
C GLN A 268 -17.87 6.07 -13.69
N PRO A 269 -19.19 5.81 -13.68
CA PRO A 269 -20.10 6.41 -12.68
C PRO A 269 -19.80 6.01 -11.23
N THR A 270 -19.13 4.87 -11.00
CA THR A 270 -18.72 4.45 -9.65
C THR A 270 -17.39 5.07 -9.28
N LEU A 271 -16.38 5.02 -10.15
CA LEU A 271 -15.04 5.54 -9.85
C LEU A 271 -15.06 7.05 -9.60
N THR A 272 -15.87 7.82 -10.35
CA THR A 272 -15.97 9.28 -10.17
C THR A 272 -16.69 9.71 -8.88
N ARG A 273 -17.34 8.77 -8.17
CA ARG A 273 -17.85 9.03 -6.80
C ARG A 273 -16.73 9.06 -5.77
N TYR A 274 -15.59 8.45 -6.08
CA TYR A 274 -14.47 8.31 -5.16
C TYR A 274 -13.24 9.08 -5.62
N MET A 275 -13.10 9.39 -6.90
CA MET A 275 -11.91 10.06 -7.47
C MET A 275 -12.35 11.23 -8.35
N ARG A 276 -11.62 12.35 -8.31
CA ARG A 276 -11.84 13.44 -9.28
C ARG A 276 -11.49 12.94 -10.68
N PRO A 277 -12.15 13.42 -11.74
CA PRO A 277 -11.78 13.08 -13.13
C PRO A 277 -10.27 13.27 -13.40
N ALA A 278 -9.68 14.37 -12.93
CA ALA A 278 -8.25 14.66 -13.05
C ALA A 278 -7.30 13.69 -12.34
N ASP A 279 -7.80 12.90 -11.38
CA ASP A 279 -7.00 11.90 -10.63
C ASP A 279 -7.21 10.47 -11.14
N LEU A 280 -8.16 10.28 -12.05
CA LEU A 280 -8.52 8.98 -12.63
C LEU A 280 -7.90 8.83 -14.03
N PRO A 281 -7.16 7.74 -14.33
CA PRO A 281 -6.62 7.51 -15.67
C PRO A 281 -7.69 7.57 -16.77
N LYS A 282 -7.35 8.16 -17.92
CA LYS A 282 -8.25 8.25 -19.09
C LYS A 282 -8.85 6.91 -19.50
N LYS A 283 -8.07 5.82 -19.42
CA LYS A 283 -8.51 4.45 -19.70
C LYS A 283 -9.74 4.04 -18.88
N TYR A 284 -9.91 4.60 -17.67
CA TYR A 284 -11.02 4.30 -16.76
C TYR A 284 -12.09 5.39 -16.73
N GLY A 285 -12.08 6.31 -17.71
CA GLY A 285 -13.08 7.37 -17.86
C GLY A 285 -12.78 8.66 -17.10
N GLY A 286 -11.52 8.88 -16.71
CA GLY A 286 -11.07 10.15 -16.16
C GLY A 286 -10.30 11.01 -17.18
N GLU A 287 -9.45 11.90 -16.68
CA GLU A 287 -8.69 12.90 -17.43
C GLU A 287 -7.18 12.79 -17.22
N LEU A 288 -6.73 11.95 -16.27
CA LEU A 288 -5.31 11.76 -15.98
C LEU A 288 -4.60 11.08 -17.16
N GLU A 289 -3.59 11.77 -17.71
CA GLU A 289 -2.63 11.24 -18.66
C GLU A 289 -1.63 10.33 -17.94
N TRP A 290 -2.04 9.08 -17.72
CA TRP A 290 -1.21 8.07 -17.07
C TRP A 290 -1.58 6.68 -17.59
N GLU A 291 -0.57 5.89 -17.92
CA GLU A 291 -0.70 4.50 -18.35
C GLU A 291 0.09 3.58 -17.42
N TYR A 292 -0.38 2.34 -17.29
CA TYR A 292 0.26 1.37 -16.42
C TYR A 292 1.71 1.07 -16.86
N GLY A 293 2.64 1.18 -15.92
CA GLY A 293 4.08 1.08 -16.18
C GLY A 293 4.79 2.43 -16.26
N MET A 294 4.06 3.55 -16.38
CA MET A 294 4.64 4.88 -16.27
C MET A 294 5.05 5.21 -14.83
N PRO A 295 6.01 6.14 -14.64
CA PRO A 295 6.25 6.75 -13.33
C PRO A 295 4.97 7.37 -12.73
N PRO A 296 4.90 7.54 -11.41
CA PRO A 296 3.77 8.24 -10.79
C PRO A 296 3.72 9.69 -11.30
N ASN A 297 2.54 10.17 -11.67
CA ASN A 297 2.28 11.58 -11.95
C ASN A 297 1.79 12.22 -10.65
N VAL A 298 2.71 12.73 -9.84
CA VAL A 298 2.47 13.14 -8.45
C VAL A 298 1.54 14.36 -8.39
N ASP A 299 0.53 14.28 -7.51
CA ASP A 299 -0.44 15.34 -7.20
C ASP A 299 0.27 16.67 -6.89
N GLY A 300 -0.26 17.77 -7.44
CA GLY A 300 0.27 19.11 -7.23
C GLY A 300 0.29 19.52 -5.76
N ASP A 301 -0.68 19.07 -4.97
CA ASP A 301 -0.72 19.34 -3.52
C ASP A 301 0.47 18.69 -2.80
N ILE A 302 0.90 17.49 -3.23
CA ILE A 302 2.08 16.80 -2.68
C ILE A 302 3.34 17.56 -3.10
N VAL A 303 3.45 17.92 -4.38
CA VAL A 303 4.60 18.66 -4.92
C VAL A 303 4.79 20.00 -4.21
N HIS A 304 3.68 20.68 -3.91
CA HIS A 304 3.68 21.94 -3.16
C HIS A 304 4.08 21.76 -1.70
N ALA A 305 3.56 20.73 -1.04
CA ALA A 305 3.91 20.45 0.36
C ALA A 305 5.36 19.95 0.54
N VAL A 306 5.93 19.27 -0.46
CA VAL A 306 7.24 18.60 -0.37
C VAL A 306 8.20 19.15 -1.44
N VAL A 307 8.89 20.23 -1.07
CA VAL A 307 9.85 20.97 -1.88
C VAL A 307 10.96 20.06 -2.41
N GLY A 308 11.18 20.10 -3.71
CA GLY A 308 12.16 19.27 -4.42
C GLY A 308 11.54 18.09 -5.17
N LEU A 309 10.28 17.74 -4.89
CA LEU A 309 9.52 16.85 -5.76
C LEU A 309 9.06 17.59 -7.02
N ALA A 310 8.93 16.84 -8.12
CA ALA A 310 8.28 17.30 -9.35
C ALA A 310 7.27 16.25 -9.78
N SER A 311 6.14 16.71 -10.33
CA SER A 311 4.99 15.86 -10.66
C SER A 311 5.35 14.71 -11.62
N ASP A 312 6.26 14.94 -12.55
CA ASP A 312 6.67 13.98 -13.59
C ASP A 312 8.02 13.29 -13.30
N LYS A 313 8.68 13.60 -12.18
CA LYS A 313 10.07 13.19 -11.93
C LYS A 313 10.30 12.72 -10.49
N LEU A 314 9.61 11.66 -10.10
CA LEU A 314 10.04 10.88 -8.94
C LEU A 314 11.25 10.02 -9.33
N VAL A 315 12.32 10.06 -8.53
CA VAL A 315 13.51 9.24 -8.80
C VAL A 315 13.17 7.75 -8.75
N ARG A 316 13.87 6.96 -9.54
CA ARG A 316 13.69 5.49 -9.60
C ARG A 316 14.09 4.83 -8.28
N GLY A 317 13.47 3.69 -7.99
CA GLY A 317 13.84 2.77 -6.91
C GLY A 317 13.20 3.07 -5.55
N PRO A 318 13.70 2.40 -4.50
CA PRO A 318 13.24 2.59 -3.13
C PRO A 318 13.39 4.04 -2.65
N LEU A 319 12.39 4.50 -1.91
CA LEU A 319 12.25 5.87 -1.42
C LEU A 319 11.56 5.83 -0.07
N ARG A 320 11.99 6.72 0.84
CA ARG A 320 11.53 6.74 2.23
C ARG A 320 11.30 8.16 2.70
N TRP A 321 10.21 8.37 3.40
CA TRP A 321 9.97 9.52 4.25
C TRP A 321 10.72 9.35 5.58
N VAL A 322 11.49 10.35 5.97
CA VAL A 322 12.25 10.40 7.23
C VAL A 322 11.85 11.66 7.97
N GLU A 323 11.18 11.50 9.11
CA GLU A 323 10.86 12.61 10.00
C GLU A 323 12.13 13.28 10.52
N GLN A 324 12.11 14.60 10.69
CA GLN A 324 13.26 15.36 11.17
C GLN A 324 13.11 15.75 12.65
N PRO A 325 14.21 15.73 13.43
CA PRO A 325 14.22 16.30 14.77
C PRO A 325 13.80 17.78 14.72
N GLY A 326 12.72 18.14 15.42
CA GLY A 326 12.16 19.50 15.41
C GLY A 326 10.93 19.69 14.52
N GLY A 327 10.45 18.63 13.85
CA GLY A 327 9.26 18.66 13.01
C GLY A 327 9.59 18.67 11.52
N GLY A 328 8.60 18.28 10.71
CA GLY A 328 8.74 18.11 9.26
C GLY A 328 9.27 16.74 8.85
N GLY A 329 9.62 16.59 7.58
CA GLY A 329 10.17 15.34 7.06
C GLY A 329 10.84 15.51 5.72
N GLN A 330 11.59 14.50 5.30
CA GLN A 330 12.35 14.51 4.06
C GLN A 330 12.20 13.20 3.31
N VAL A 331 12.19 13.28 1.98
CA VAL A 331 12.21 12.12 1.11
C VAL A 331 13.66 11.76 0.84
N VAL A 332 14.03 10.54 1.19
CA VAL A 332 15.38 10.01 1.04
C VAL A 332 15.35 8.82 0.10
N ALA A 333 16.19 8.87 -0.92
CA ALA A 333 16.38 7.81 -1.86
C ALA A 333 17.22 6.68 -1.22
N ARG A 334 16.74 5.45 -1.39
CA ARG A 334 17.28 4.21 -0.83
C ARG A 334 17.59 3.21 -1.96
N GLY A 335 18.04 2.02 -1.60
CA GLY A 335 18.36 0.94 -2.53
C GLY A 335 19.80 1.00 -3.02
N THR A 336 20.12 0.13 -3.98
CA THR A 336 21.45 0.03 -4.57
C THR A 336 21.42 0.22 -6.08
N ALA A 337 22.45 0.86 -6.61
CA ALA A 337 22.74 0.94 -8.04
C ALA A 337 24.14 0.37 -8.28
N LEU A 338 24.24 -0.66 -9.11
CA LEU A 338 25.52 -1.35 -9.39
C LEU A 338 26.26 -1.76 -8.09
N GLY A 339 25.50 -2.24 -7.10
CA GLY A 339 26.01 -2.67 -5.79
C GLY A 339 26.41 -1.55 -4.83
N LYS A 340 26.26 -0.26 -5.22
CA LYS A 340 26.50 0.87 -4.33
C LYS A 340 25.20 1.34 -3.69
N ALA A 341 25.18 1.41 -2.36
CA ALA A 341 24.02 1.89 -1.62
C ALA A 341 23.80 3.40 -1.85
N ARG A 342 22.53 3.79 -1.95
CA ARG A 342 22.08 5.17 -2.04
C ARG A 342 21.45 5.60 -0.72
N ASN A 343 21.82 6.79 -0.25
CA ASN A 343 21.24 7.44 0.91
C ASN A 343 21.28 8.95 0.67
N GLU A 344 20.39 9.43 -0.20
CA GLU A 344 20.42 10.80 -0.71
C GLU A 344 19.07 11.47 -0.42
N VAL A 345 19.11 12.63 0.23
CA VAL A 345 17.91 13.47 0.41
C VAL A 345 17.57 14.08 -0.93
N ILE A 346 16.35 13.88 -1.41
CA ILE A 346 15.90 14.38 -2.71
C ILE A 346 14.80 15.44 -2.61
N ALA A 347 14.08 15.48 -1.49
CA ALA A 347 13.04 16.46 -1.24
C ALA A 347 12.82 16.62 0.27
N VAL A 348 12.27 17.76 0.67
CA VAL A 348 12.00 18.12 2.07
C VAL A 348 10.61 18.71 2.20
N LEU A 349 9.94 18.52 3.33
CA LEU A 349 8.69 19.21 3.63
C LEU A 349 8.95 20.72 3.61
N GLY A 350 8.15 21.46 2.84
CA GLY A 350 8.23 22.92 2.80
C GLY A 350 7.77 23.56 4.11
N ASP A 351 8.20 24.79 4.35
CA ASP A 351 7.67 25.58 5.47
C ASP A 351 6.20 25.92 5.20
N ALA A 352 5.36 25.94 6.25
CA ALA A 352 3.94 26.28 6.12
C ALA A 352 3.67 27.67 5.49
N LYS A 353 4.70 28.54 5.42
CA LYS A 353 4.65 29.86 4.77
C LYS A 353 4.85 29.82 3.26
N ASP A 354 5.51 28.78 2.75
CA ASP A 354 5.69 28.55 1.32
C ASP A 354 4.46 27.84 0.71
N ALA A 355 3.57 27.36 1.57
CA ALA A 355 2.38 26.60 1.20
C ALA A 355 1.13 27.46 0.87
N ALA A 356 1.20 28.80 0.96
CA ALA A 356 0.06 29.72 0.88
C ALA A 356 -0.13 30.40 -0.48
#